data_AF-A0AA38S3R2-F1
#
_entry.id   AF-A0AA38S3R2-F1
#
_cell.length_a   1.000
_cell.length_b   1.000
_cell.length_c   1.000
_cell.angle_alpha   90.00
_cell.angle_beta   90.00
_cell.angle_gamma   90.00
#
_symmetry.space_group_name_H-M   'P 1'
#
loop_
_entity.id
_entity.type
_entity.pdbx_description
1 polymer ?
#
loop_
_entity_poly.entity_id
_entity_poly.type
_entity_poly.pdbx_seq_one_letter_code
_entity_poly.pdbx_strand_id
1 'polypeptide(L)'
;MVFPPIQFSGPCKGPVEIKAIGATIKAPPELARFKSDEWILFERIDRLTMIGGTFDGQGHEAWKNPKCGDNDNCHLPVNLRFSLVKNSLLKNVTSLNSKLFHMSLHGCDNTNLDHITAVAPADSDNTDGVHIKHVNGLNITNSNIKTGDDCVSIGDGSKNVHLEKLTCGPGHGISIRSLGKYANEKPVQGIWVKNCTITGTSNGVRIKTWPNSPQERPPTYISMISS
;
A
#
# COMPACT_ATOMS: atom_id res chain seq x y z
N MET A 1 -14.67 -13.66 13.70
CA MET A 1 -13.54 -14.25 14.45
C MET A 1 -12.35 -13.32 14.29
N VAL A 2 -11.61 -13.05 15.37
CA VAL A 2 -10.42 -12.18 15.35
C VAL A 2 -9.18 -13.06 15.16
N PHE A 3 -8.31 -12.69 14.23
CA PHE A 3 -7.09 -13.44 13.92
C PHE A 3 -5.86 -12.65 14.34
N PRO A 4 -4.90 -13.25 15.07
CA PRO A 4 -3.63 -12.58 15.39
C PRO A 4 -2.83 -12.29 14.11
N PRO A 5 -1.67 -11.61 14.20
CA PRO A 5 -0.76 -11.51 13.07
C PRO A 5 -0.40 -12.87 12.48
N ILE A 6 -0.39 -12.96 11.15
CA ILE A 6 -0.14 -14.17 10.38
C ILE A 6 0.90 -13.88 9.31
N GLN A 7 1.82 -14.84 9.10
CA GLN A 7 2.83 -14.77 8.07
C GLN A 7 2.77 -16.00 7.17
N PHE A 8 2.78 -15.75 5.86
CA PHE A 8 2.92 -16.74 4.80
C PHE A 8 4.27 -16.53 4.11
N SER A 9 5.20 -17.46 4.32
CA SER A 9 6.58 -17.32 3.82
C SER A 9 6.94 -18.39 2.79
N GLY A 10 7.60 -17.94 1.72
CA GLY A 10 8.26 -18.79 0.75
C GLY A 10 9.77 -18.96 1.02
N PRO A 11 10.51 -19.54 0.07
CA PRO A 11 10.06 -19.89 -1.28
C PRO A 11 9.07 -21.07 -1.28
N CYS A 12 7.99 -20.93 -2.04
CA CYS A 12 7.00 -22.01 -2.24
C CYS A 12 7.43 -22.91 -3.40
N LYS A 13 7.13 -24.21 -3.32
CA LYS A 13 7.46 -25.18 -4.40
C LYS A 13 6.59 -25.04 -5.65
N GLY A 14 5.47 -24.31 -5.55
CA GLY A 14 4.50 -24.11 -6.62
C GLY A 14 3.65 -22.87 -6.38
N PRO A 15 2.69 -22.60 -7.28
CA PRO A 15 1.75 -21.50 -7.12
C PRO A 15 0.97 -21.61 -5.81
N VAL A 16 0.65 -20.47 -5.21
CA VAL A 16 -0.13 -20.37 -3.97
C VAL A 16 -1.45 -19.70 -4.29
N GLU A 17 -2.57 -20.32 -3.89
CA GLU A 17 -3.89 -19.75 -4.07
C GLU A 17 -4.59 -19.55 -2.73
N ILE A 18 -5.13 -18.34 -2.51
CA ILE A 18 -5.94 -17.98 -1.34
C ILE A 18 -7.28 -17.48 -1.84
N LYS A 19 -8.35 -18.21 -1.50
CA LYS A 19 -9.74 -17.85 -1.82
C LYS A 19 -10.46 -17.50 -0.53
N ALA A 20 -10.75 -16.21 -0.34
CA ALA A 20 -11.47 -15.69 0.83
C ALA A 20 -12.82 -15.08 0.44
N ILE A 21 -13.44 -15.56 -0.64
CA ILE A 21 -14.71 -15.04 -1.17
C ILE A 21 -15.80 -15.09 -0.08
N GLY A 22 -16.41 -13.94 0.20
CA GLY A 22 -17.46 -13.79 1.22
C GLY A 22 -16.95 -13.81 2.67
N ALA A 23 -15.66 -14.04 2.91
CA ALA A 23 -15.10 -14.05 4.25
C ALA A 23 -14.85 -12.63 4.77
N THR A 24 -15.10 -12.42 6.07
CA THR A 24 -14.64 -11.24 6.80
C THR A 24 -13.69 -11.69 7.91
N ILE A 25 -12.43 -11.28 7.79
CA ILE A 25 -11.34 -11.58 8.71
C ILE A 25 -11.08 -10.28 9.49
N LYS A 26 -11.01 -10.37 10.83
CA LYS A 26 -10.83 -9.20 11.68
C LYS A 26 -9.48 -9.25 12.41
N ALA A 27 -8.77 -8.15 12.42
CA ALA A 27 -7.56 -7.98 13.20
C ALA A 27 -7.91 -7.76 14.69
N PRO A 28 -6.99 -7.97 15.63
CA PRO A 28 -7.20 -7.57 17.00
C PRO A 28 -7.25 -6.04 17.09
N PRO A 29 -8.17 -5.46 17.87
CA PRO A 29 -8.21 -4.01 18.04
C PRO A 29 -7.01 -3.50 18.86
N GLU A 30 -6.48 -4.28 19.81
CA GLU A 30 -5.43 -3.85 20.72
C GLU A 30 -4.04 -3.87 20.05
N LEU A 31 -3.35 -2.71 20.02
CA LEU A 31 -1.99 -2.59 19.47
C LEU A 31 -0.97 -3.50 20.14
N ALA A 32 -1.13 -3.79 21.43
CA ALA A 32 -0.24 -4.68 22.17
C ALA A 32 -0.18 -6.13 21.63
N ARG A 33 -1.13 -6.51 20.77
CA ARG A 33 -1.16 -7.84 20.12
C ARG A 33 -0.30 -7.93 18.87
N PHE A 34 0.23 -6.80 18.40
CA PHE A 34 1.12 -6.73 17.26
C PHE A 34 2.56 -6.60 17.76
N LYS A 35 3.40 -7.55 17.35
CA LYS A 35 4.84 -7.56 17.66
C LYS A 35 5.69 -7.12 16.46
N SER A 36 5.05 -6.87 15.33
CA SER A 36 5.65 -6.46 14.07
C SER A 36 4.78 -5.41 13.39
N ASP A 37 5.31 -4.80 12.34
CA ASP A 37 4.69 -3.69 11.63
C ASP A 37 3.62 -4.14 10.60
N GLU A 38 3.11 -5.37 10.73
CA GLU A 38 2.07 -5.89 9.85
C GLU A 38 1.12 -6.86 10.54
N TRP A 39 -0.11 -6.93 10.03
CA TRP A 39 -1.09 -7.93 10.45
C TRP A 39 -0.97 -9.20 9.62
N ILE A 40 -1.04 -9.11 8.29
CA ILE A 40 -0.87 -10.27 7.40
C ILE A 40 0.30 -10.03 6.48
N LEU A 41 1.33 -10.87 6.60
CA LEU A 41 2.55 -10.83 5.79
C LEU A 41 2.52 -11.95 4.74
N PHE A 42 2.76 -11.58 3.49
CA PHE A 42 3.12 -12.50 2.40
C PHE A 42 4.56 -12.20 1.98
N GLU A 43 5.45 -13.17 2.16
CA GLU A 43 6.88 -12.96 1.96
C GLU A 43 7.50 -14.00 1.03
N ARG A 44 8.25 -13.53 0.02
CA ARG A 44 9.06 -14.36 -0.89
C ARG A 44 8.24 -15.44 -1.61
N ILE A 45 7.03 -15.10 -2.01
CA ILE A 45 6.11 -15.98 -2.76
C ILE A 45 6.17 -15.64 -4.25
N ASP A 46 6.34 -16.67 -5.08
CA ASP A 46 6.19 -16.55 -6.53
C ASP A 46 4.86 -17.21 -6.95
N ARG A 47 4.10 -16.52 -7.81
CA ARG A 47 2.77 -16.94 -8.29
C ARG A 47 1.73 -17.07 -7.17
N LEU A 48 1.57 -16.01 -6.39
CA LEU A 48 0.45 -15.85 -5.44
C LEU A 48 -0.80 -15.38 -6.20
N THR A 49 -1.91 -16.10 -6.03
CA THR A 49 -3.25 -15.68 -6.44
C THR A 49 -4.12 -15.54 -5.21
N MET A 50 -4.58 -14.33 -4.93
CA MET A 50 -5.48 -14.01 -3.82
C MET A 50 -6.79 -13.47 -4.36
N ILE A 51 -7.91 -14.11 -4.03
CA ILE A 51 -9.23 -13.78 -4.55
C ILE A 51 -10.24 -13.63 -3.41
N GLY A 52 -10.85 -12.44 -3.34
CA GLY A 52 -11.91 -12.16 -2.39
C GLY A 52 -11.41 -11.87 -0.97
N GLY A 53 -12.36 -11.51 -0.11
CA GLY A 53 -12.17 -11.35 1.33
C GLY A 53 -12.19 -9.89 1.78
N THR A 54 -12.76 -9.68 2.95
CA THR A 54 -12.71 -8.42 3.69
C THR A 54 -11.76 -8.56 4.87
N PHE A 55 -10.70 -7.77 4.87
CA PHE A 55 -9.65 -7.72 5.88
C PHE A 55 -9.86 -6.46 6.72
N ASP A 56 -10.57 -6.60 7.83
CA ASP A 56 -10.93 -5.50 8.73
C ASP A 56 -9.86 -5.32 9.81
N GLY A 57 -9.05 -4.29 9.65
CA GLY A 57 -7.92 -3.95 10.51
C GLY A 57 -8.30 -3.41 11.88
N GLN A 58 -9.59 -3.10 12.14
CA GLN A 58 -10.07 -2.58 13.42
C GLN A 58 -9.24 -1.38 13.93
N GLY A 59 -9.03 -0.37 13.08
CA GLY A 59 -8.10 0.75 13.29
C GLY A 59 -8.55 1.85 14.25
N HIS A 60 -9.82 1.89 14.66
CA HIS A 60 -10.41 2.98 15.42
C HIS A 60 -9.63 3.40 16.69
N GLU A 61 -9.11 2.43 17.45
CA GLU A 61 -8.29 2.74 18.65
C GLU A 61 -6.91 3.31 18.30
N ALA A 62 -6.35 2.94 17.14
CA ALA A 62 -5.07 3.47 16.67
C ALA A 62 -5.19 4.94 16.29
N TRP A 63 -6.25 5.32 15.56
CA TRP A 63 -6.47 6.69 15.09
C TRP A 63 -6.75 7.68 16.23
N LYS A 64 -7.29 7.20 17.36
CA LYS A 64 -7.52 8.03 18.55
C LYS A 64 -6.28 8.25 19.40
N ASN A 65 -5.19 7.52 19.14
CA ASN A 65 -4.03 7.55 20.01
C ASN A 65 -3.10 8.72 19.64
N PRO A 66 -3.00 9.78 20.47
CA PRO A 66 -2.18 10.95 20.17
C PRO A 66 -0.67 10.63 20.13
N LYS A 67 -0.25 9.46 20.64
CA LYS A 67 1.15 9.01 20.56
C LYS A 67 1.53 8.50 19.18
N CYS A 68 0.56 8.30 18.28
CA CYS A 68 0.75 7.62 17.00
C CYS A 68 0.62 8.50 15.75
N GLY A 69 0.64 9.83 15.92
CA GLY A 69 0.86 10.77 14.81
C GLY A 69 2.31 10.74 14.30
N ASP A 70 2.92 11.90 14.03
CA ASP A 70 4.29 12.04 13.51
C ASP A 70 5.44 11.52 14.41
N ASN A 71 5.14 10.83 15.51
CA ASN A 71 6.15 10.35 16.45
C ASN A 71 6.67 8.96 16.06
N ASP A 72 7.98 8.84 15.84
CA ASP A 72 8.73 7.61 15.51
C ASP A 72 8.58 6.46 16.54
N ASN A 73 7.91 6.69 17.68
CA ASN A 73 7.76 5.71 18.77
C ASN A 73 6.45 4.91 18.73
N CYS A 74 5.55 5.17 17.77
CA CYS A 74 4.35 4.36 17.62
C CYS A 74 4.41 3.47 16.37
N HIS A 75 4.58 2.18 16.61
CA HIS A 75 4.55 1.15 15.58
C HIS A 75 3.10 0.71 15.34
N LEU A 76 2.52 1.16 14.23
CA LEU A 76 1.19 0.73 13.79
C LEU A 76 1.30 -0.33 12.69
N PRO A 77 0.55 -1.43 12.77
CA PRO A 77 0.64 -2.50 11.78
C PRO A 77 -0.06 -2.11 10.48
N VAL A 78 0.61 -2.39 9.36
CA VAL A 78 0.00 -2.44 8.03
C VAL A 78 -0.99 -3.60 7.96
N ASN A 79 -2.14 -3.41 7.31
CA ASN A 79 -3.16 -4.45 7.22
C ASN A 79 -2.67 -5.68 6.41
N LEU A 80 -2.25 -5.44 5.16
CA LEU A 80 -1.69 -6.48 4.29
C LEU A 80 -0.30 -6.05 3.78
N ARG A 81 0.74 -6.82 4.08
CA ARG A 81 2.11 -6.59 3.61
C ARG A 81 2.52 -7.68 2.64
N PHE A 82 3.09 -7.27 1.52
CA PHE A 82 3.67 -8.13 0.50
C PHE A 82 5.14 -7.74 0.33
N SER A 83 6.02 -8.69 0.59
CA SER A 83 7.47 -8.50 0.54
C SER A 83 8.06 -9.53 -0.42
N LEU A 84 8.72 -9.06 -1.48
CA LEU A 84 9.37 -9.93 -2.47
C LEU A 84 8.41 -10.93 -3.14
N VAL A 85 7.15 -10.51 -3.37
CA VAL A 85 6.12 -11.30 -4.03
C VAL A 85 6.16 -11.07 -5.53
N LYS A 86 6.18 -12.12 -6.35
CA LYS A 86 6.36 -12.00 -7.82
C LYS A 86 5.30 -12.72 -8.63
N ASN A 87 5.07 -12.25 -9.85
CA ASN A 87 4.18 -12.90 -10.83
C ASN A 87 2.78 -13.21 -10.26
N SER A 88 2.21 -12.24 -9.54
CA SER A 88 1.10 -12.46 -8.63
C SER A 88 -0.15 -11.65 -8.99
N LEU A 89 -1.30 -12.09 -8.49
CA LEU A 89 -2.60 -11.47 -8.69
C LEU A 89 -3.35 -11.35 -7.37
N LEU A 90 -3.78 -10.14 -7.04
CA LEU A 90 -4.77 -9.87 -6.00
C LEU A 90 -6.04 -9.37 -6.69
N LYS A 91 -7.18 -10.02 -6.43
CA LYS A 91 -8.44 -9.69 -7.08
C LYS A 91 -9.61 -9.66 -6.11
N ASN A 92 -10.46 -8.63 -6.21
CA ASN A 92 -11.67 -8.49 -5.39
C ASN A 92 -11.40 -8.48 -3.88
N VAL A 93 -10.28 -7.89 -3.45
CA VAL A 93 -9.88 -7.84 -2.03
C VAL A 93 -10.30 -6.51 -1.42
N THR A 94 -10.96 -6.56 -0.26
CA THR A 94 -11.32 -5.38 0.54
C THR A 94 -10.40 -5.29 1.75
N SER A 95 -9.67 -4.19 1.91
CA SER A 95 -8.94 -3.81 3.12
C SER A 95 -9.73 -2.71 3.83
N LEU A 96 -10.22 -2.98 5.03
CA LEU A 96 -11.12 -2.09 5.77
C LEU A 96 -10.46 -1.64 7.08
N ASN A 97 -10.63 -0.38 7.47
CA ASN A 97 -10.22 0.18 8.77
C ASN A 97 -8.79 -0.20 9.18
N SER A 98 -7.81 0.03 8.31
CA SER A 98 -6.41 -0.24 8.62
C SER A 98 -5.90 0.66 9.76
N LYS A 99 -4.99 0.14 10.60
CA LYS A 99 -4.32 0.93 11.65
C LYS A 99 -3.29 1.89 11.06
N LEU A 100 -2.56 1.45 10.05
CA LEU A 100 -1.63 2.24 9.21
C LEU A 100 -2.02 2.04 7.74
N PHE A 101 -1.08 1.69 6.85
CA PHE A 101 -1.36 1.45 5.44
C PHE A 101 -2.26 0.23 5.22
N HIS A 102 -3.17 0.34 4.28
CA HIS A 102 -4.07 -0.76 3.90
C HIS A 102 -3.34 -1.88 3.19
N MET A 103 -2.46 -1.56 2.24
CA MET A 103 -1.61 -2.52 1.53
C MET A 103 -0.20 -1.95 1.36
N SER A 104 0.82 -2.72 1.72
CA SER A 104 2.23 -2.35 1.51
C SER A 104 2.91 -3.37 0.60
N LEU A 105 3.43 -2.93 -0.55
CA LEU A 105 4.15 -3.77 -1.51
C LEU A 105 5.62 -3.34 -1.58
N HIS A 106 6.52 -4.22 -1.15
CA HIS A 106 7.95 -3.98 -1.21
C HIS A 106 8.64 -5.06 -2.05
N GLY A 107 9.35 -4.65 -3.11
CA GLY A 107 10.07 -5.61 -3.96
C GLY A 107 9.14 -6.56 -4.73
N CYS A 108 7.90 -6.13 -5.00
CA CYS A 108 6.90 -6.94 -5.66
C CYS A 108 6.91 -6.70 -7.17
N ASP A 109 7.34 -7.70 -7.94
CA ASP A 109 7.51 -7.58 -9.40
C ASP A 109 6.40 -8.31 -10.16
N ASN A 110 6.05 -7.82 -11.35
CA ASN A 110 5.05 -8.42 -12.23
C ASN A 110 3.75 -8.79 -11.49
N THR A 111 3.19 -7.84 -10.76
CA THR A 111 2.04 -8.07 -9.87
C THR A 111 0.84 -7.25 -10.31
N ASN A 112 -0.36 -7.84 -10.24
CA ASN A 112 -1.62 -7.18 -10.60
C ASN A 112 -2.52 -7.08 -9.37
N LEU A 113 -3.03 -5.88 -9.11
CA LEU A 113 -4.06 -5.56 -8.12
C LEU A 113 -5.30 -5.12 -8.89
N ASP A 114 -6.35 -5.94 -8.88
CA ASP A 114 -7.55 -5.69 -9.67
C ASP A 114 -8.80 -5.70 -8.77
N HIS A 115 -9.66 -4.69 -8.90
CA HIS A 115 -10.85 -4.55 -8.05
C HIS A 115 -10.51 -4.53 -6.55
N ILE A 116 -9.49 -3.76 -6.17
CA ILE A 116 -9.14 -3.54 -4.77
C ILE A 116 -10.04 -2.47 -4.17
N THR A 117 -10.55 -2.74 -2.97
CA THR A 117 -11.26 -1.74 -2.17
C THR A 117 -10.47 -1.46 -0.89
N ALA A 118 -10.08 -0.21 -0.65
CA ALA A 118 -9.46 0.21 0.61
C ALA A 118 -10.31 1.31 1.24
N VAL A 119 -10.75 1.13 2.48
CA VAL A 119 -11.69 2.05 3.15
C VAL A 119 -11.29 2.31 4.59
N ALA A 120 -11.07 3.59 4.92
CA ALA A 120 -10.96 4.12 6.27
C ALA A 120 -11.52 5.56 6.31
N PRO A 121 -11.87 6.10 7.50
CA PRO A 121 -12.36 7.48 7.63
C PRO A 121 -11.39 8.54 7.08
N ALA A 122 -11.91 9.70 6.66
CA ALA A 122 -11.09 10.79 6.10
C ALA A 122 -10.10 11.38 7.12
N ASP A 123 -10.39 11.25 8.41
CA ASP A 123 -9.60 11.68 9.56
C ASP A 123 -8.73 10.54 10.14
N SER A 124 -8.56 9.44 9.42
CA SER A 124 -7.68 8.34 9.82
C SER A 124 -6.26 8.55 9.30
N ASP A 125 -5.41 9.15 10.13
CA ASP A 125 -4.04 9.52 9.76
C ASP A 125 -3.21 8.32 9.29
N ASN A 126 -2.36 8.56 8.28
CA ASN A 126 -1.40 7.60 7.72
C ASN A 126 -2.01 6.27 7.22
N THR A 127 -3.27 6.29 6.81
CA THR A 127 -3.96 5.13 6.23
C THR A 127 -3.77 5.01 4.71
N ASP A 128 -2.54 5.15 4.19
CA ASP A 128 -2.27 5.01 2.74
C ASP A 128 -2.97 3.76 2.16
N GLY A 129 -3.68 3.92 1.05
CA GLY A 129 -4.42 2.83 0.41
C GLY A 129 -3.50 1.73 -0.12
N VAL A 130 -2.62 2.09 -1.06
CA VAL A 130 -1.55 1.21 -1.55
C VAL A 130 -0.21 1.93 -1.47
N HIS A 131 0.66 1.46 -0.59
CA HIS A 131 2.01 1.94 -0.38
C HIS A 131 3.00 1.04 -1.12
N ILE A 132 3.81 1.58 -2.04
CA ILE A 132 4.70 0.76 -2.89
C ILE A 132 6.14 1.23 -2.84
N LYS A 133 7.09 0.29 -2.87
CA LYS A 133 8.52 0.57 -2.94
C LYS A 133 9.26 -0.55 -3.66
N HIS A 134 10.28 -0.20 -4.45
CA HIS A 134 11.14 -1.16 -5.16
C HIS A 134 10.37 -2.18 -6.03
N VAL A 135 9.23 -1.81 -6.58
CA VAL A 135 8.45 -2.68 -7.48
C VAL A 135 8.91 -2.53 -8.93
N ASN A 136 8.75 -3.56 -9.75
CA ASN A 136 8.89 -3.46 -11.21
C ASN A 136 7.75 -4.19 -11.93
N GLY A 137 6.92 -3.46 -12.68
CA GLY A 137 5.78 -4.04 -13.38
C GLY A 137 4.61 -4.29 -12.43
N LEU A 138 4.06 -3.20 -11.87
CA LEU A 138 2.89 -3.26 -10.99
C LEU A 138 1.69 -2.61 -11.68
N ASN A 139 0.59 -3.34 -11.82
CA ASN A 139 -0.67 -2.79 -12.30
C ASN A 139 -1.68 -2.71 -11.16
N ILE A 140 -2.29 -1.55 -10.97
CA ILE A 140 -3.44 -1.37 -10.08
C ILE A 140 -4.61 -0.89 -10.95
N THR A 141 -5.67 -1.69 -11.02
CA THR A 141 -6.79 -1.46 -11.93
C THR A 141 -8.14 -1.56 -11.25
N ASN A 142 -9.12 -0.80 -11.76
CA ASN A 142 -10.54 -0.90 -11.38
C ASN A 142 -10.78 -0.82 -9.85
N SER A 143 -10.00 -0.02 -9.15
CA SER A 143 -9.92 -0.05 -7.68
C SER A 143 -10.53 1.21 -7.05
N ASN A 144 -11.09 1.08 -5.85
CA ASN A 144 -11.74 2.16 -5.12
C ASN A 144 -11.08 2.34 -3.75
N ILE A 145 -10.47 3.49 -3.54
CA ILE A 145 -9.63 3.75 -2.36
C ILE A 145 -10.10 5.05 -1.71
N LYS A 146 -10.53 4.93 -0.46
CA LYS A 146 -11.13 5.99 0.35
C LYS A 146 -10.49 5.95 1.73
N THR A 147 -9.54 6.83 2.00
CA THR A 147 -8.66 6.76 3.17
C THR A 147 -8.42 8.15 3.75
N GLY A 148 -7.70 8.24 4.87
CA GLY A 148 -7.27 9.54 5.42
C GLY A 148 -6.00 10.09 4.79
N ASP A 149 -5.17 9.25 4.15
CA ASP A 149 -3.93 9.67 3.49
C ASP A 149 -3.93 9.33 1.99
N ASP A 150 -2.76 9.09 1.38
CA ASP A 150 -2.63 8.85 -0.05
C ASP A 150 -3.44 7.65 -0.52
N CYS A 151 -4.09 7.81 -1.67
CA CYS A 151 -4.72 6.72 -2.40
C CYS A 151 -3.68 5.68 -2.83
N VAL A 152 -2.62 6.16 -3.48
CA VAL A 152 -1.43 5.37 -3.82
C VAL A 152 -0.20 6.21 -3.52
N SER A 153 0.72 5.65 -2.73
CA SER A 153 1.99 6.26 -2.35
C SER A 153 3.14 5.49 -2.98
N ILE A 154 3.90 6.15 -3.85
CA ILE A 154 4.96 5.54 -4.67
C ILE A 154 6.33 5.97 -4.15
N GLY A 155 7.02 5.03 -3.50
CA GLY A 155 8.36 5.18 -2.99
C GLY A 155 9.46 4.87 -4.01
N ASP A 156 10.70 5.06 -3.56
CA ASP A 156 11.91 4.96 -4.38
C ASP A 156 12.08 3.59 -5.07
N GLY A 157 12.83 3.59 -6.16
CA GLY A 157 13.16 2.40 -6.97
C GLY A 157 11.98 1.68 -7.63
N SER A 158 10.77 2.24 -7.53
CA SER A 158 9.59 1.73 -8.21
C SER A 158 9.66 2.04 -9.70
N LYS A 159 9.44 1.03 -10.54
CA LYS A 159 9.50 1.12 -11.99
C LYS A 159 8.26 0.49 -12.63
N ASN A 160 7.87 1.04 -13.76
CA ASN A 160 6.79 0.49 -14.59
C ASN A 160 5.50 0.24 -13.79
N VAL A 161 4.95 1.30 -13.18
CA VAL A 161 3.74 1.24 -12.37
C VAL A 161 2.58 1.83 -13.17
N HIS A 162 1.54 1.05 -13.39
CA HIS A 162 0.35 1.45 -14.13
C HIS A 162 -0.86 1.52 -13.20
N LEU A 163 -1.41 2.72 -13.05
CA LEU A 163 -2.62 3.00 -12.29
C LEU A 163 -3.72 3.34 -13.28
N GLU A 164 -4.76 2.52 -13.38
CA GLU A 164 -5.85 2.76 -14.33
C GLU A 164 -7.24 2.51 -13.75
N LYS A 165 -8.17 3.44 -14.00
CA LYS A 165 -9.56 3.34 -13.50
C LYS A 165 -9.63 3.23 -11.98
N LEU A 166 -8.81 4.03 -11.28
CA LEU A 166 -8.92 4.17 -9.83
C LEU A 166 -9.95 5.25 -9.49
N THR A 167 -10.73 5.01 -8.45
CA THR A 167 -11.48 6.07 -7.75
C THR A 167 -10.79 6.33 -6.43
N CYS A 168 -10.16 7.51 -6.30
CA CYS A 168 -9.46 7.97 -5.11
C CYS A 168 -10.27 9.06 -4.42
N GLY A 169 -10.57 8.92 -3.14
CA GLY A 169 -11.24 9.99 -2.41
C GLY A 169 -12.24 9.56 -1.34
N PRO A 170 -12.14 10.09 -0.11
CA PRO A 170 -11.24 11.17 0.36
C PRO A 170 -9.77 10.73 0.51
N GLY A 171 -8.89 11.66 0.93
CA GLY A 171 -7.47 11.40 1.23
C GLY A 171 -6.51 12.43 0.62
N HIS A 172 -5.27 12.02 0.33
CA HIS A 172 -4.21 12.92 -0.17
C HIS A 172 -3.91 12.81 -1.68
N GLY A 173 -4.69 12.00 -2.41
CA GLY A 173 -4.50 11.78 -3.84
C GLY A 173 -3.46 10.70 -4.15
N ILE A 174 -2.91 10.70 -5.36
CA ILE A 174 -1.82 9.81 -5.77
C ILE A 174 -0.52 10.57 -5.60
N SER A 175 0.43 10.09 -4.79
CA SER A 175 1.72 10.78 -4.67
C SER A 175 2.94 9.89 -4.92
N ILE A 176 3.95 10.46 -5.58
CA ILE A 176 5.32 9.94 -5.58
C ILE A 176 6.05 10.58 -4.42
N ARG A 177 6.45 9.80 -3.41
CA ARG A 177 6.90 10.39 -2.15
C ARG A 177 7.66 9.48 -1.17
N SER A 178 8.27 10.09 -0.14
CA SER A 178 9.01 11.35 -0.28
C SER A 178 10.40 10.95 -0.76
N LEU A 179 10.86 11.51 -1.87
CA LEU A 179 12.17 11.17 -2.41
C LEU A 179 13.23 12.16 -1.90
N GLY A 180 14.47 11.71 -1.77
CA GLY A 180 15.61 12.50 -1.32
C GLY A 180 15.80 12.55 0.19
N LYS A 181 15.07 11.76 0.99
CA LYS A 181 15.26 11.75 2.45
C LYS A 181 16.50 10.96 2.83
N TYR A 182 16.68 9.80 2.21
CA TYR A 182 17.71 8.84 2.58
C TYR A 182 18.83 8.79 1.54
N ALA A 183 20.05 8.51 2.01
CA ALA A 183 21.10 8.03 1.13
C ALA A 183 20.64 6.70 0.50
N ASN A 184 21.03 6.44 -0.74
CA ASN A 184 20.74 5.18 -1.45
C ASN A 184 19.35 5.01 -2.05
N GLU A 185 18.49 6.04 -2.05
CA GLU A 185 17.24 6.01 -2.80
C GLU A 185 17.44 5.83 -4.32
N LYS A 186 16.62 4.98 -4.92
CA LYS A 186 16.65 4.66 -6.35
C LYS A 186 15.64 5.50 -7.16
N PRO A 187 15.89 5.77 -8.45
CA PRO A 187 14.95 6.52 -9.30
C PRO A 187 13.57 5.87 -9.39
N VAL A 188 12.53 6.69 -9.61
CA VAL A 188 11.14 6.27 -9.82
C VAL A 188 10.75 6.52 -11.27
N GLN A 189 10.54 5.48 -12.07
CA GLN A 189 10.44 5.62 -13.53
C GLN A 189 9.24 4.86 -14.12
N GLY A 190 8.65 5.41 -15.18
CA GLY A 190 7.53 4.77 -15.87
C GLY A 190 6.31 4.65 -14.97
N ILE A 191 5.74 5.79 -14.56
CA ILE A 191 4.49 5.85 -13.80
C ILE A 191 3.39 6.31 -14.74
N TRP A 192 2.36 5.49 -14.93
CA TRP A 192 1.19 5.82 -15.74
C TRP A 192 -0.02 5.96 -14.83
N VAL A 193 -0.74 7.07 -14.95
CA VAL A 193 -1.98 7.33 -14.22
C VAL A 193 -3.06 7.65 -15.25
N LYS A 194 -3.98 6.73 -15.47
CA LYS A 194 -4.92 6.82 -16.61
C LYS A 194 -6.36 6.62 -16.17
N ASN A 195 -7.28 7.46 -16.67
CA ASN A 195 -8.71 7.31 -16.41
C ASN A 195 -9.06 7.23 -14.90
N CYS A 196 -8.33 7.94 -14.04
CA CYS A 196 -8.55 7.93 -12.60
C CYS A 196 -9.45 9.10 -12.18
N THR A 197 -10.39 8.83 -11.30
CA THR A 197 -11.24 9.83 -10.65
C THR A 197 -10.65 10.15 -9.29
N ILE A 198 -10.19 11.38 -9.08
CA ILE A 198 -9.59 11.83 -7.82
C ILE A 198 -10.43 12.99 -7.28
N THR A 199 -11.23 12.72 -6.24
CA THR A 199 -12.27 13.66 -5.77
C THR A 199 -12.34 13.71 -4.25
N GLY A 200 -12.54 14.89 -3.67
CA GLY A 200 -12.57 15.02 -2.20
C GLY A 200 -11.23 14.72 -1.52
N THR A 201 -10.12 14.80 -2.28
CA THR A 201 -8.75 14.67 -1.79
C THR A 201 -8.10 16.05 -1.66
N SER A 202 -7.06 16.16 -0.83
CA SER A 202 -6.30 17.40 -0.70
C SER A 202 -5.40 17.71 -1.90
N ASN A 203 -5.06 16.70 -2.70
CA ASN A 203 -4.27 16.84 -3.94
C ASN A 203 -4.80 15.89 -5.02
N GLY A 204 -4.52 16.21 -6.29
CA GLY A 204 -4.75 15.29 -7.42
C GLY A 204 -3.62 14.26 -7.51
N VAL A 205 -2.70 14.50 -8.44
CA VAL A 205 -1.43 13.78 -8.51
C VAL A 205 -0.31 14.69 -8.02
N ARG A 206 0.56 14.18 -7.14
CA ARG A 206 1.57 14.98 -6.42
C ARG A 206 2.94 14.32 -6.43
N ILE A 207 4.00 15.13 -6.49
CA ILE A 207 5.38 14.68 -6.30
C ILE A 207 5.93 15.39 -5.06
N LYS A 208 6.56 14.66 -4.14
CA LYS A 208 7.20 15.21 -2.92
C LYS A 208 8.67 14.83 -2.86
N THR A 209 9.54 15.84 -2.78
CA THR A 209 11.00 15.68 -2.65
C THR A 209 11.54 16.46 -1.46
N TRP A 210 12.61 15.97 -0.83
CA TRP A 210 13.29 16.66 0.27
C TRP A 210 14.28 17.70 -0.24
N PRO A 211 14.29 18.93 0.32
CA PRO A 211 15.12 20.03 -0.14
C PRO A 211 16.63 19.78 0.06
N ASN A 212 17.01 18.97 1.06
CA ASN A 212 18.40 18.65 1.39
C ASN A 212 18.75 17.21 0.99
N SER A 213 18.50 16.86 -0.27
CA SER A 213 18.84 15.53 -0.79
C SER A 213 20.36 15.31 -0.77
N PRO A 214 20.87 14.14 -0.33
CA PRO A 214 22.31 13.85 -0.34
C PRO A 214 22.92 14.04 -1.74
N GLN A 215 23.98 14.86 -1.85
CA GLN A 215 24.50 15.45 -3.11
C GLN A 215 25.12 14.46 -4.13
N GLU A 216 25.43 13.21 -3.76
CA GLU A 216 26.30 12.35 -4.59
C GLU A 216 25.58 11.53 -5.69
N ARG A 217 24.60 12.09 -6.42
CA ARG A 217 23.78 11.26 -7.33
C ARG A 217 23.36 11.89 -8.66
N PRO A 218 23.15 11.04 -9.69
CA PRO A 218 22.38 11.42 -10.86
C PRO A 218 20.95 11.83 -10.42
N PRO A 219 20.33 12.78 -11.14
CA PRO A 219 19.04 13.33 -10.77
C PRO A 219 17.97 12.23 -10.62
N THR A 220 17.10 12.39 -9.62
CA THR A 220 15.90 11.56 -9.48
C THR A 220 15.00 11.86 -10.68
N TYR A 221 15.07 11.00 -11.70
CA TYR A 221 14.16 11.05 -12.84
C TYR A 221 12.80 10.55 -12.39
N ILE A 222 11.78 11.38 -12.57
CA ILE A 222 10.38 11.04 -12.42
C ILE A 222 9.72 11.22 -13.78
N SER A 223 9.28 10.14 -14.40
CA SER A 223 8.48 10.20 -15.62
C SER A 223 7.06 9.75 -15.29
N MET A 224 6.11 10.67 -15.41
CA MET A 224 4.70 10.40 -15.19
C MET A 224 3.90 10.79 -16.43
N ILE A 225 2.98 9.92 -16.85
CA ILE A 225 2.01 10.21 -17.89
C ILE A 225 0.63 10.15 -17.25
N SER A 226 -0.07 11.28 -17.22
CA SER A 226 -1.47 11.36 -16.81
C SER A 226 -2.37 11.64 -18.02
N SER A 227 -3.37 10.80 -18.27
CA SER A 227 -4.36 10.97 -19.34
C SER A 227 -5.76 10.58 -18.89
#